data_AF-A0A3P7GMG2-F1
#
_entry.id   AF-A0A3P7GMG2-F1
#
_cell.length_a   1.000
_cell.length_b   1.000
_cell.length_c   1.000
_cell.angle_alpha   90.00
_cell.angle_beta   90.00
_cell.angle_gamma   90.00
#
_symmetry.space_group_name_H-M   'P 1'
#
loop_
_entity.id
_entity.type
_entity.pdbx_description
1 polymer ?
#
loop_
_entity_poly.entity_id
_entity_poly.type
_entity_poly.pdbx_seq_one_letter_code
_entity_poly.pdbx_strand_id
1 'polypeptide(L)'
;MFASLLRSEREYPIFYSEAVLRLMASRARKTPSLAKVRFSASNAWSISEAVGISHEGICSACGHPLNQREELNEDEHWALHKALLSFLECGTKNFSSGSPAEVRALRNHVRALPKAEGGTKSLVVDTLNLIHGRSIEPFYKMLLALMEDFPRIMLITRPGSKNRFIRHLSPLNISVFVCNKLSEDDLFILLAALEMGPGCYVLTNDQFSDHRHRLGHDLVPLFDRWNESRVVRYFASTYRYKMPGRFTCFPHRAPDGFHIPVARVIAPSIYEHDWICVVKKHVSRRK
;
A
#
# COMPACT_ATOMS: atom_id res chain seq x y z
N MET A 1 -23.46 -9.76 -25.64
CA MET A 1 -22.36 -10.52 -24.98
C MET A 1 -22.69 -10.96 -23.56
N PHE A 2 -23.15 -10.10 -22.64
CA PHE A 2 -23.54 -10.53 -21.28
C PHE A 2 -24.73 -11.50 -21.23
N ALA A 3 -25.70 -11.41 -22.16
CA ALA A 3 -26.78 -12.38 -22.28
C ALA A 3 -26.35 -13.75 -22.85
N SER A 4 -25.17 -13.81 -23.49
CA SER A 4 -24.59 -15.06 -24.01
C SER A 4 -23.82 -15.82 -22.93
N LEU A 5 -23.27 -15.10 -21.94
CA LEU A 5 -22.62 -15.67 -20.75
C LEU A 5 -23.62 -16.29 -19.76
N LEU A 6 -24.92 -15.98 -19.90
CA LEU A 6 -25.99 -16.45 -19.02
C LEU A 6 -26.66 -17.77 -19.50
N ARG A 7 -26.48 -18.19 -20.78
CA ARG A 7 -27.10 -19.43 -21.28
C ARG A 7 -26.23 -20.69 -21.10
N SER A 8 -24.96 -20.55 -20.75
CA SER A 8 -24.08 -21.70 -20.46
C SER A 8 -24.08 -22.09 -18.96
N GLU A 9 -25.03 -21.57 -18.16
CA GLU A 9 -25.12 -21.72 -16.70
C GLU A 9 -25.41 -23.15 -16.19
N ARG A 10 -25.60 -24.14 -17.07
CA ARG A 10 -25.87 -25.52 -16.67
C ARG A 10 -24.63 -26.41 -16.50
N GLU A 11 -23.43 -26.02 -16.96
CA GLU A 11 -22.30 -26.96 -16.97
C GLU A 11 -20.96 -26.48 -16.40
N TYR A 12 -20.72 -25.19 -16.10
CA TYR A 12 -19.44 -24.77 -15.51
C TYR A 12 -19.57 -23.65 -14.45
N PRO A 13 -18.95 -23.76 -13.25
CA PRO A 13 -19.08 -22.75 -12.20
C PRO A 13 -18.20 -21.54 -12.51
N ILE A 14 -18.81 -20.38 -12.69
CA ILE A 14 -18.14 -19.14 -13.16
C ILE A 14 -17.34 -18.41 -12.04
N PHE A 15 -17.28 -18.94 -10.82
CA PHE A 15 -16.61 -18.29 -9.68
C PHE A 15 -15.11 -18.60 -9.55
N TYR A 16 -14.52 -19.29 -10.53
CA TYR A 16 -13.11 -19.69 -10.49
C TYR A 16 -12.15 -18.74 -11.19
N SER A 17 -12.62 -17.76 -11.97
CA SER A 17 -11.70 -16.87 -12.69
C SER A 17 -11.39 -15.61 -11.90
N GLU A 18 -10.09 -15.32 -11.80
CA GLU A 18 -9.54 -14.10 -11.20
C GLU A 18 -10.14 -12.83 -11.83
N ALA A 19 -10.56 -12.91 -13.09
CA ALA A 19 -11.27 -11.84 -13.80
C ALA A 19 -12.62 -11.48 -13.13
N VAL A 20 -13.37 -12.45 -12.60
CA VAL A 20 -14.65 -12.19 -11.89
C VAL A 20 -14.40 -11.54 -10.53
N LEU A 21 -13.34 -11.95 -9.81
CA LEU A 21 -12.94 -11.33 -8.55
C LEU A 21 -12.45 -9.88 -8.77
N ARG A 22 -11.68 -9.63 -9.84
CA ARG A 22 -11.26 -8.28 -10.27
C ARG A 22 -12.47 -7.42 -10.66
N LEU A 23 -13.48 -8.00 -11.32
CA LEU A 23 -14.72 -7.29 -11.67
C LEU A 23 -15.54 -6.92 -10.42
N MET A 24 -15.62 -7.81 -9.43
CA MET A 24 -16.26 -7.54 -8.14
C MET A 24 -15.50 -6.47 -7.34
N ALA A 25 -14.16 -6.52 -7.30
CA ALA A 25 -13.32 -5.50 -6.66
C ALA A 25 -13.45 -4.12 -7.35
N SER A 26 -13.61 -4.08 -8.67
CA SER A 26 -13.84 -2.83 -9.41
C SER A 26 -15.18 -2.17 -9.08
N ARG A 27 -16.21 -2.97 -8.75
CA ARG A 27 -17.59 -2.51 -8.47
C ARG A 27 -17.91 -2.35 -6.98
N ALA A 28 -17.12 -2.96 -6.10
CA ALA A 28 -17.22 -2.78 -4.65
C ALA A 28 -17.00 -1.33 -4.20
N ARG A 29 -16.40 -0.48 -5.06
CA ARG A 29 -16.25 0.96 -4.83
C ARG A 29 -17.55 1.77 -4.93
N LYS A 30 -18.66 1.21 -5.44
CA LYS A 30 -19.89 2.01 -5.67
C LYS A 30 -21.21 1.41 -5.19
N THR A 31 -21.35 0.08 -5.04
CA THR A 31 -22.60 -0.52 -4.55
C THR A 31 -22.39 -1.94 -4.00
N PRO A 32 -22.65 -2.21 -2.70
CA PRO A 32 -22.62 -3.56 -2.11
C PRO A 32 -23.73 -4.50 -2.62
N SER A 33 -24.71 -3.99 -3.37
CA SER A 33 -25.96 -4.68 -3.67
C SER A 33 -25.84 -5.88 -4.61
N LEU A 34 -24.84 -5.93 -5.50
CA LEU A 34 -24.75 -7.00 -6.51
C LEU A 34 -24.30 -8.35 -5.95
N ALA A 35 -23.46 -8.37 -4.90
CA ALA A 35 -23.12 -9.61 -4.20
C ALA A 35 -24.33 -10.14 -3.42
N LYS A 36 -25.09 -9.24 -2.78
CA LYS A 36 -26.32 -9.54 -2.04
C LYS A 36 -27.38 -10.20 -2.93
N VAL A 37 -27.60 -9.68 -4.14
CA VAL A 37 -28.63 -10.17 -5.09
C VAL A 37 -28.38 -11.61 -5.58
N ARG A 38 -27.12 -12.07 -5.67
CA ARG A 38 -26.81 -13.41 -6.21
C ARG A 38 -26.69 -14.51 -5.14
N PHE A 39 -26.12 -14.22 -3.98
CA PHE A 39 -25.99 -15.24 -2.92
C PHE A 39 -27.29 -15.46 -2.15
N SER A 40 -28.15 -14.45 -2.00
CA SER A 40 -29.46 -14.62 -1.35
C SER A 40 -30.45 -15.46 -2.16
N ALA A 41 -30.25 -15.57 -3.48
CA ALA A 41 -31.06 -16.42 -4.36
C ALA A 41 -30.69 -17.91 -4.28
N SER A 42 -29.54 -18.24 -3.65
CA SER A 42 -29.04 -19.59 -3.50
C SER A 42 -29.20 -20.06 -2.05
N ASN A 43 -30.03 -21.08 -1.82
CA ASN A 43 -30.20 -21.67 -0.49
C ASN A 43 -28.91 -22.33 0.06
N ALA A 44 -27.85 -22.46 -0.75
CA ALA A 44 -26.62 -23.17 -0.42
C ALA A 44 -25.57 -22.35 0.35
N TRP A 45 -25.72 -21.02 0.45
CA TRP A 45 -24.71 -20.15 1.06
C TRP A 45 -25.25 -19.41 2.29
N SER A 46 -24.41 -19.30 3.32
CA SER A 46 -24.60 -18.39 4.45
C SER A 46 -23.77 -17.14 4.22
N ILE A 47 -24.36 -15.97 4.45
CA ILE A 47 -23.71 -14.67 4.30
C ILE A 47 -23.77 -13.95 5.65
N SER A 48 -22.61 -13.56 6.16
CA SER A 48 -22.48 -12.71 7.35
C SER A 48 -21.83 -11.40 6.94
N GLU A 49 -22.51 -10.28 7.20
CA GLU A 49 -22.02 -8.92 6.93
C GLU A 49 -21.34 -8.35 8.18
N ALA A 50 -20.40 -7.41 7.98
CA ALA A 50 -19.67 -6.71 9.04
C ALA A 50 -19.05 -7.66 10.08
N VAL A 51 -18.45 -8.76 9.61
CA VAL A 51 -17.83 -9.75 10.50
C VAL A 51 -16.57 -9.17 11.16
N GLY A 52 -16.37 -9.50 12.42
CA GLY A 52 -15.14 -9.16 13.14
C GLY A 52 -13.98 -10.01 12.63
N ILE A 53 -12.82 -9.38 12.49
CA ILE A 53 -11.55 -10.07 12.21
C ILE A 53 -10.65 -9.86 13.43
N SER A 54 -10.12 -10.94 13.99
CA SER A 54 -9.19 -10.86 15.12
C SER A 54 -7.85 -10.23 14.70
N HIS A 55 -7.01 -9.90 15.68
CA HIS A 55 -5.66 -9.40 15.42
C HIS A 55 -4.79 -10.41 14.63
N GLU A 56 -5.04 -11.70 14.82
CA GLU A 56 -4.41 -12.82 14.10
C GLU A 56 -5.03 -13.07 12.72
N GLY A 57 -6.06 -12.31 12.35
CA GLY A 57 -6.74 -12.42 11.06
C GLY A 57 -7.83 -13.48 11.03
N ILE A 58 -8.35 -13.92 12.18
CA ILE A 58 -9.39 -14.95 12.22
C ILE A 58 -10.78 -14.34 12.08
N CYS A 59 -11.56 -14.86 11.13
CA CYS A 59 -12.95 -14.43 10.93
C CYS A 59 -13.86 -14.91 12.06
N SER A 60 -14.59 -14.00 12.70
CA SER A 60 -15.52 -14.32 13.79
C SER A 60 -16.75 -15.13 13.36
N ALA A 61 -17.05 -15.20 12.05
CA ALA A 61 -18.21 -15.90 11.53
C ALA A 61 -17.93 -17.36 11.12
N CYS A 62 -16.79 -17.62 10.47
CA CYS A 62 -16.43 -18.96 9.98
C CYS A 62 -15.22 -19.57 10.68
N GLY A 63 -14.48 -18.80 11.49
CA GLY A 63 -13.26 -19.25 12.15
C GLY A 63 -12.05 -19.44 11.24
N HIS A 64 -12.17 -19.16 9.94
CA HIS A 64 -11.06 -19.27 9.00
C HIS A 64 -10.16 -18.01 9.01
N PRO A 65 -8.85 -18.17 8.79
CA PRO A 65 -7.92 -17.06 8.67
C PRO A 65 -8.14 -16.29 7.37
N LEU A 66 -7.86 -14.99 7.39
CA LEU A 66 -7.65 -14.20 6.19
C LEU A 66 -6.31 -14.55 5.54
N ASN A 67 -6.24 -14.40 4.23
CA ASN A 67 -4.97 -14.53 3.52
C ASN A 67 -4.01 -13.41 3.94
N GLN A 68 -2.76 -13.79 4.21
CA GLN A 68 -1.71 -12.82 4.45
C GLN A 68 -1.46 -11.98 3.20
N ARG A 69 -1.00 -10.76 3.42
CA ARG A 69 -0.56 -9.88 2.34
C ARG A 69 0.71 -10.46 1.72
N GLU A 70 0.73 -10.56 0.40
CA GLU A 70 1.92 -10.95 -0.33
C GLU A 70 2.85 -9.74 -0.43
N GLU A 71 4.05 -9.86 0.13
CA GLU A 71 5.12 -8.88 -0.02
C GLU A 71 5.97 -9.24 -1.24
N LEU A 72 6.65 -8.24 -1.81
CA LEU A 72 7.63 -8.52 -2.86
C LEU A 72 8.80 -9.33 -2.29
N ASN A 73 9.23 -10.34 -3.04
CA ASN A 73 10.52 -10.99 -2.79
C ASN A 73 11.69 -10.08 -3.25
N GLU A 74 12.93 -10.49 -2.95
CA GLU A 74 14.11 -9.67 -3.28
C GLU A 74 14.27 -9.42 -4.77
N ASP A 75 14.05 -10.43 -5.62
CA ASP A 75 14.18 -10.32 -7.07
C ASP A 75 13.13 -9.36 -7.64
N GLU A 76 11.88 -9.47 -7.18
CA GLU A 76 10.78 -8.57 -7.55
C GLU A 76 11.04 -7.13 -7.10
N HIS A 77 11.56 -6.95 -5.88
CA HIS A 77 11.95 -5.65 -5.37
C HIS A 77 13.02 -5.00 -6.25
N TRP A 78 14.07 -5.75 -6.60
CA TRP A 78 15.15 -5.22 -7.44
C TRP A 78 14.73 -5.04 -8.90
N ALA A 79 13.77 -5.82 -9.40
CA ALA A 79 13.15 -5.58 -10.71
C ALA A 79 12.38 -4.26 -10.73
N LEU A 80 11.57 -3.98 -9.70
CA LEU A 80 10.85 -2.71 -9.56
C LEU A 80 11.82 -1.53 -9.40
N HIS A 81 12.85 -1.69 -8.57
CA HIS A 81 13.92 -0.70 -8.39
C HIS A 81 14.61 -0.36 -9.71
N LYS A 82 15.07 -1.37 -10.46
CA LYS A 82 15.78 -1.17 -11.73
C LYS A 82 14.90 -0.45 -12.75
N ALA A 83 13.62 -0.77 -12.81
CA ALA A 83 12.71 -0.11 -13.72
C ALA A 83 12.48 1.36 -13.36
N LEU A 84 12.29 1.67 -12.07
CA LEU A 84 12.15 3.06 -11.60
C LEU A 84 13.44 3.86 -11.84
N LEU A 85 14.60 3.27 -11.58
CA LEU A 85 15.89 3.90 -11.82
C LEU A 85 16.10 4.19 -13.31
N SER A 86 15.84 3.22 -14.17
CA SER A 86 15.90 3.38 -15.63
C SER A 86 14.99 4.52 -16.10
N PHE A 87 13.78 4.61 -15.54
CA PHE A 87 12.85 5.67 -15.84
C PHE A 87 13.38 7.06 -15.43
N LEU A 88 14.00 7.17 -14.26
CA LEU A 88 14.66 8.40 -13.79
C LEU A 88 15.86 8.81 -14.67
N GLU A 89 16.65 7.83 -15.12
CA GLU A 89 17.84 8.07 -15.96
C GLU A 89 17.46 8.38 -17.43
N CYS A 90 16.40 7.76 -17.95
CA CYS A 90 15.91 7.97 -19.32
C CYS A 90 14.95 9.16 -19.47
N GLY A 91 14.37 9.68 -18.39
CA GLY A 91 13.46 10.83 -18.37
C GLY A 91 14.06 12.17 -18.83
N THR A 92 15.33 12.17 -19.24
CA THR A 92 16.19 13.32 -19.58
C THR A 92 15.74 14.20 -20.75
N LYS A 93 14.61 13.90 -21.42
CA LYS A 93 14.07 14.80 -22.47
C LYS A 93 13.26 15.97 -21.91
N ASN A 94 12.67 15.83 -20.73
CA ASN A 94 11.94 16.89 -20.03
C ASN A 94 12.42 16.92 -18.57
N PHE A 95 13.16 17.95 -18.17
CA PHE A 95 13.88 18.11 -16.90
C PHE A 95 13.08 18.00 -15.58
N SER A 96 11.87 17.43 -15.56
CA SER A 96 11.02 17.32 -14.37
C SER A 96 11.37 16.11 -13.48
N SER A 97 12.01 15.06 -13.99
CA SER A 97 12.31 13.84 -13.22
C SER A 97 13.56 13.91 -12.32
N GLY A 98 14.28 15.04 -12.32
CA GLY A 98 15.55 15.23 -11.59
C GLY A 98 16.79 14.98 -12.46
N SER A 99 17.94 15.54 -12.06
CA SER A 99 19.19 15.41 -12.82
C SER A 99 19.89 14.08 -12.54
N PRO A 100 20.63 13.47 -13.50
CA PRO A 100 21.42 12.27 -13.24
C PRO A 100 22.43 12.43 -12.10
N ALA A 101 22.93 13.65 -11.87
CA ALA A 101 23.81 13.95 -10.75
C ALA A 101 23.08 13.86 -9.41
N GLU A 102 21.83 14.31 -9.35
CA GLU A 102 21.00 14.26 -8.15
C GLU A 102 20.57 12.83 -7.81
N VAL A 103 20.22 12.03 -8.83
CA VAL A 103 19.96 10.59 -8.68
C VAL A 103 21.18 9.89 -8.08
N ARG A 104 22.39 10.17 -8.59
CA ARG A 104 23.63 9.63 -8.01
C ARG A 104 23.87 10.11 -6.59
N ALA A 105 23.60 11.39 -6.31
CA ALA A 105 23.75 11.95 -4.97
C ALA A 105 22.83 11.24 -3.96
N LEU A 106 21.56 11.02 -4.30
CA LEU A 106 20.62 10.28 -3.46
C LEU A 106 21.12 8.86 -3.18
N ARG A 107 21.54 8.14 -4.21
CA ARG A 107 22.02 6.75 -4.06
C ARG A 107 23.28 6.67 -3.20
N ASN A 108 24.22 7.59 -3.41
CA ASN A 108 25.42 7.67 -2.58
C ASN A 108 25.07 8.00 -1.12
N HIS A 109 24.10 8.89 -0.90
CA HIS A 109 23.61 9.24 0.43
C HIS A 109 23.00 8.03 1.14
N VAL A 110 22.14 7.26 0.46
CA VAL A 110 21.54 6.03 1.00
C VAL A 110 22.61 4.99 1.33
N ARG A 111 23.62 4.81 0.46
CA ARG A 111 24.72 3.85 0.68
C ARG A 111 25.66 4.23 1.80
N ALA A 112 25.77 5.51 2.11
CA ALA A 112 26.57 6.02 3.23
C ALA A 112 25.85 5.85 4.58
N LEU A 113 24.55 5.57 4.59
CA LEU A 113 23.84 5.22 5.82
C LEU A 113 24.41 3.92 6.39
N PRO A 114 24.41 3.76 7.73
CA PRO A 114 24.78 2.49 8.36
C PRO A 114 24.04 1.34 7.67
N LYS A 115 24.66 0.17 7.49
CA LYS A 115 23.94 -0.97 6.89
C LYS A 115 22.81 -1.41 7.82
N ALA A 116 21.66 -1.75 7.26
CA ALA A 116 20.59 -2.35 8.05
C ALA A 116 21.01 -3.79 8.32
N GLU A 117 21.00 -4.20 9.58
CA GLU A 117 21.05 -5.63 9.90
C GLU A 117 19.80 -6.30 9.32
N GLY A 118 19.90 -7.58 8.97
CA GLY A 118 18.80 -8.34 8.36
C GLY A 118 17.50 -8.19 9.15
N GLY A 119 16.43 -7.75 8.49
CA GLY A 119 15.12 -7.53 9.11
C GLY A 119 14.91 -6.17 9.79
N THR A 120 15.91 -5.28 9.80
CA THR A 120 15.74 -3.93 10.34
C THR A 120 14.80 -3.10 9.45
N LYS A 121 13.72 -2.58 10.05
CA LYS A 121 12.81 -1.66 9.36
C LYS A 121 13.48 -0.32 9.14
N SER A 122 13.28 0.25 7.96
CA SER A 122 13.67 1.64 7.69
C SER A 122 12.49 2.42 7.16
N LEU A 123 12.55 3.75 7.27
CA LEU A 123 11.47 4.63 6.85
C LEU A 123 11.99 5.81 6.04
N VAL A 124 11.43 6.00 4.86
CA VAL A 124 11.54 7.25 4.11
C VAL A 124 10.32 8.11 4.39
N VAL A 125 10.51 9.39 4.68
CA VAL A 125 9.43 10.31 5.03
C VAL A 125 9.34 11.42 4.00
N ASP A 126 8.15 11.51 3.38
CA ASP A 126 7.76 12.58 2.47
C ASP A 126 7.48 13.87 3.27
N THR A 127 8.54 14.62 3.54
CA THR A 127 8.49 15.75 4.45
C THR A 127 7.78 16.94 3.81
N LEU A 128 7.82 17.05 2.49
CA LEU A 128 7.16 18.15 1.79
C LEU A 128 5.64 18.09 1.98
N ASN A 129 5.03 16.95 1.66
CA ASN A 129 3.59 16.77 1.79
C ASN A 129 3.13 16.85 3.26
N LEU A 130 3.99 16.44 4.20
CA LEU A 130 3.68 16.44 5.63
C LEU A 130 3.65 17.82 6.27
N ILE A 131 4.60 18.69 5.93
CA ILE A 131 4.76 19.98 6.62
C ILE A 131 4.16 21.15 5.83
N HIS A 132 3.79 20.99 4.55
CA HIS A 132 3.28 22.10 3.74
C HIS A 132 2.03 22.77 4.37
N GLY A 133 2.17 24.06 4.74
CA GLY A 133 1.08 24.86 5.34
C GLY A 133 0.68 24.49 6.77
N ARG A 134 1.48 23.71 7.52
CA ARG A 134 1.09 23.19 8.84
C ARG A 134 2.11 23.42 9.96
N SER A 135 1.64 23.25 11.20
CA SER A 135 2.48 23.30 12.40
C SER A 135 3.50 22.15 12.43
N ILE A 136 4.70 22.47 12.91
CA ILE A 136 5.84 21.57 12.99
C ILE A 136 5.81 20.71 14.27
N GLU A 137 5.24 21.24 15.36
CA GLU A 137 5.26 20.56 16.66
C GLU A 137 4.54 19.20 16.66
N PRO A 138 3.32 19.06 16.09
CA PRO A 138 2.67 17.75 16.01
C PRO A 138 3.44 16.74 15.14
N PHE A 139 4.10 17.24 14.08
CA PHE A 139 4.96 16.40 13.24
C PHE A 139 6.16 15.88 14.03
N TYR A 140 6.79 16.72 14.85
CA TYR A 140 7.89 16.30 15.72
C TYR A 140 7.48 15.19 16.68
N LYS A 141 6.29 15.28 17.30
CA LYS A 141 5.74 14.22 18.17
C LYS A 141 5.52 12.91 17.42
N MET A 142 4.97 12.98 16.21
CA MET A 142 4.83 11.80 15.34
C MET A 142 6.18 11.19 14.98
N LEU A 143 7.17 12.03 14.68
CA LEU A 143 8.53 11.59 14.32
C LEU A 143 9.20 10.85 15.47
N LEU A 144 9.04 11.33 16.72
CA LEU A 144 9.54 10.62 17.90
C LEU A 144 8.89 9.24 18.05
N ALA A 145 7.56 9.12 17.85
CA ALA A 145 6.89 7.82 17.87
C ALA A 145 7.38 6.89 16.75
N LEU A 146 7.62 7.41 15.55
CA LEU A 146 8.16 6.62 14.44
C LEU A 146 9.58 6.12 14.74
N MET A 147 10.39 6.84 15.51
CA MET A 147 11.72 6.39 15.89
C MET A 147 11.70 5.14 16.80
N GLU A 148 10.59 4.87 17.48
CA GLU A 148 10.39 3.63 18.25
C GLU A 148 10.20 2.42 17.33
N ASP A 149 9.50 2.60 16.20
CA ASP A 149 9.22 1.54 15.22
C ASP A 149 10.31 1.39 14.14
N PHE A 150 11.04 2.47 13.85
CA PHE A 150 11.98 2.59 12.74
C PHE A 150 13.34 3.09 13.22
N PRO A 151 14.31 2.18 13.45
CA PRO A 151 15.66 2.52 13.88
C PRO A 151 16.42 3.41 12.88
N ARG A 152 15.97 3.42 11.62
CA ARG A 152 16.53 4.23 10.54
C ARG A 152 15.44 5.02 9.86
N ILE A 153 15.50 6.34 9.99
CA ILE A 153 14.60 7.27 9.32
C ILE A 153 15.40 8.19 8.39
N MET A 154 14.90 8.36 7.18
CA MET A 154 15.40 9.29 6.19
C MET A 154 14.30 10.25 5.77
N LEU A 155 14.52 11.55 5.92
CA LEU A 155 13.62 12.60 5.46
C LEU A 155 14.03 13.06 4.08
N ILE A 156 13.07 13.13 3.16
CA ILE A 156 13.25 13.77 1.85
C ILE A 156 12.45 15.07 1.86
N THR A 157 13.11 16.16 1.50
CA THR A 157 12.57 17.52 1.59
C THR A 157 13.09 18.43 0.49
N ARG A 158 12.54 19.65 0.39
CA ARG A 158 12.97 20.71 -0.53
C ARG A 158 13.62 21.89 0.19
N PRO A 159 14.48 22.67 -0.49
CA PRO A 159 15.04 23.91 0.01
C PRO A 159 13.92 24.90 0.36
N GLY A 160 13.95 25.47 1.56
CA GLY A 160 12.95 26.45 1.98
C GLY A 160 13.14 26.98 3.41
N SER A 161 12.16 27.77 3.87
CA SER A 161 12.16 28.50 5.15
C SER A 161 12.21 27.60 6.41
N LYS A 162 12.23 26.27 6.23
CA LYS A 162 12.23 25.27 7.32
C LYS A 162 13.60 24.65 7.58
N ASN A 163 14.68 25.23 7.07
CA ASN A 163 16.05 24.87 7.45
C ASN A 163 16.27 24.88 8.96
N ARG A 164 15.53 25.73 9.70
CA ARG A 164 15.52 25.73 11.16
C ARG A 164 15.05 24.39 11.72
N PHE A 165 13.97 23.82 11.19
CA PHE A 165 13.47 22.51 11.62
C PHE A 165 14.48 21.39 11.37
N ILE A 166 15.12 21.37 10.18
CA ILE A 166 16.18 20.40 9.86
C ILE A 166 17.33 20.49 10.88
N ARG A 167 17.71 21.70 11.30
CA ARG A 167 18.71 21.87 12.37
C ARG A 167 18.25 21.32 13.72
N HIS A 168 16.96 21.36 14.04
CA HIS A 168 16.44 20.78 15.29
C HIS A 168 16.44 19.24 15.26
N LEU A 169 16.59 18.63 14.09
CA LEU A 169 16.68 17.19 13.92
C LEU A 169 18.12 16.67 14.00
N SER A 170 19.14 17.55 13.99
CA SER A 170 20.54 17.13 14.06
C SER A 170 20.94 16.28 15.29
N PRO A 171 20.33 16.43 16.49
CA PRO A 171 20.66 15.53 17.60
C PRO A 171 19.98 14.16 17.48
N LEU A 172 19.03 13.99 16.55
CA LEU A 172 18.33 12.72 16.33
C LEU A 172 19.10 11.88 15.31
N ASN A 173 18.97 10.55 15.42
CA ASN A 173 19.53 9.61 14.44
C ASN A 173 18.68 9.57 13.16
N ILE A 174 18.56 10.72 12.48
CA ILE A 174 17.72 10.92 11.31
C ILE A 174 18.58 11.47 10.18
N SER A 175 18.49 10.82 9.02
CA SER A 175 19.12 11.29 7.80
C SER A 175 18.22 12.27 7.07
N VAL A 176 18.78 13.31 6.45
CA VAL A 176 18.01 14.28 5.66
C VAL A 176 18.64 14.43 4.29
N PHE A 177 17.84 14.27 3.25
CA PHE A 177 18.23 14.55 1.87
C PHE A 177 17.35 15.67 1.30
N VAL A 178 18.01 16.65 0.70
CA VAL A 178 17.36 17.85 0.16
C VAL A 178 17.38 17.77 -1.37
N CYS A 179 16.22 17.55 -1.98
CA CYS A 179 16.05 17.53 -3.43
C CYS A 179 16.21 18.94 -4.02
N ASN A 180 16.52 19.04 -5.30
CA ASN A 180 16.49 20.29 -6.04
C ASN A 180 15.03 20.77 -6.19
N LYS A 181 14.82 22.09 -6.20
CA LYS A 181 13.49 22.71 -6.28
C LYS A 181 12.70 22.32 -7.54
N LEU A 182 13.39 21.93 -8.61
CA LEU A 182 12.81 21.58 -9.90
C LEU A 182 12.50 20.08 -10.06
N SER A 183 12.89 19.25 -9.11
CA SER A 183 12.78 17.79 -9.22
C SER A 183 11.42 17.28 -8.75
N GLU A 184 10.88 16.25 -9.43
CA GLU A 184 9.72 15.47 -9.00
C GLU A 184 10.05 14.67 -7.71
N ASP A 185 9.68 15.21 -6.55
CA ASP A 185 10.02 14.63 -5.24
C ASP A 185 9.49 13.21 -5.06
N ASP A 186 8.31 12.91 -5.61
CA ASP A 186 7.66 11.61 -5.50
C ASP A 186 8.53 10.47 -6.04
N LEU A 187 9.25 10.71 -7.15
CA LEU A 187 10.17 9.73 -7.71
C LEU A 187 11.41 9.53 -6.84
N PHE A 188 11.90 10.59 -6.18
CA PHE A 188 13.02 10.49 -5.25
C PHE A 188 12.63 9.75 -3.97
N ILE A 189 11.39 9.93 -3.50
CA ILE A 189 10.83 9.17 -2.37
C ILE A 189 10.79 7.68 -2.71
N LEU A 190 10.23 7.32 -3.87
CA LEU A 190 10.17 5.94 -4.34
C LEU A 190 11.57 5.34 -4.53
N LEU A 191 12.49 6.07 -5.16
CA LEU A 191 13.85 5.60 -5.40
C LEU A 191 14.60 5.39 -4.08
N ALA A 192 14.49 6.32 -3.13
CA ALA A 192 15.17 6.20 -1.84
C ALA A 192 14.69 4.96 -1.09
N ALA A 193 13.37 4.72 -1.06
CA ALA A 193 12.80 3.57 -0.37
C ALA A 193 13.26 2.25 -1.02
N LEU A 194 13.25 2.18 -2.35
CA LEU A 194 13.70 0.99 -3.07
C LEU A 194 15.23 0.78 -2.95
N GLU A 195 16.05 1.83 -2.96
CA GLU A 195 17.51 1.72 -2.78
C GLU A 195 17.87 1.35 -1.33
N MET A 196 17.07 1.76 -0.33
CA MET A 196 17.24 1.33 1.07
C MET A 196 16.97 -0.16 1.29
N GLY A 197 16.16 -0.77 0.42
CA GLY A 197 15.97 -2.22 0.34
C GLY A 197 14.55 -2.70 0.68
N PRO A 198 14.30 -4.02 0.64
CA PRO A 198 12.95 -4.60 0.75
C PRO A 198 12.22 -4.29 2.05
N GLY A 199 12.94 -4.06 3.15
CA GLY A 199 12.37 -3.72 4.47
C GLY A 199 12.08 -2.24 4.69
N CYS A 200 12.20 -1.41 3.65
CA CYS A 200 11.95 0.02 3.75
C CYS A 200 10.47 0.37 3.57
N TYR A 201 9.96 1.23 4.44
CA TYR A 201 8.62 1.80 4.41
C TYR A 201 8.66 3.24 3.95
N VAL A 202 7.51 3.75 3.50
CA VAL A 202 7.35 5.16 3.11
C VAL A 202 6.20 5.80 3.86
N LEU A 203 6.45 6.89 4.57
CA LEU A 203 5.40 7.71 5.18
C LEU A 203 4.93 8.77 4.19
N THR A 204 3.75 8.58 3.61
CA THR A 204 3.09 9.56 2.72
C THR A 204 1.59 9.31 2.61
N ASN A 205 0.83 10.34 2.22
CA ASN A 205 -0.58 10.22 1.83
C ASN A 205 -0.77 10.28 0.30
N ASP A 206 0.32 10.41 -0.46
CA ASP A 206 0.27 10.32 -1.92
C ASP A 206 -0.04 8.88 -2.36
N GLN A 207 -0.89 8.75 -3.39
CA GLN A 207 -1.23 7.46 -3.98
C GLN A 207 -0.31 7.08 -5.14
N PHE A 208 0.62 7.96 -5.52
CA PHE A 208 1.54 7.83 -6.64
C PHE A 208 0.84 7.47 -7.95
N SER A 209 -0.41 7.95 -8.12
CA SER A 209 -1.27 7.52 -9.23
C SER A 209 -0.63 7.86 -10.57
N ASP A 210 -0.08 9.05 -10.74
CA ASP A 210 0.54 9.47 -12.00
C ASP A 210 1.80 8.64 -12.32
N HIS A 211 2.61 8.31 -11.31
CA HIS A 211 3.79 7.46 -11.48
C HIS A 211 3.39 6.02 -11.81
N ARG A 212 2.38 5.48 -11.14
CA ARG A 212 1.84 4.14 -11.43
C ARG A 212 1.39 4.01 -12.90
N HIS A 213 0.73 5.01 -13.47
CA HIS A 213 0.30 4.99 -14.88
C HIS A 213 1.46 5.06 -15.87
N ARG A 214 2.62 5.59 -15.46
CA ARG A 214 3.83 5.70 -16.27
C ARG A 214 4.69 4.43 -16.24
N LEU A 215 4.40 3.48 -15.34
CA LEU A 215 5.10 2.19 -15.28
C LEU A 215 4.65 1.26 -16.42
N GLY A 216 5.56 0.41 -16.88
CA GLY A 216 5.23 -0.66 -17.82
C GLY A 216 4.20 -1.63 -17.22
N HIS A 217 3.35 -2.22 -18.07
CA HIS A 217 2.23 -3.06 -17.66
C HIS A 217 2.65 -4.19 -16.68
N ASP A 218 3.82 -4.78 -16.87
CA ASP A 218 4.32 -5.89 -16.05
C ASP A 218 4.80 -5.45 -14.65
N LEU A 219 5.08 -4.16 -14.46
CA LEU A 219 5.56 -3.59 -13.20
C LEU A 219 4.44 -3.08 -12.32
N VAL A 220 3.27 -2.80 -12.90
CA VAL A 220 2.10 -2.29 -12.16
C VAL A 220 1.68 -3.24 -11.03
N PRO A 221 1.58 -4.58 -11.24
CA PRO A 221 1.29 -5.50 -10.14
C PRO A 221 2.34 -5.50 -9.04
N LEU A 222 3.63 -5.36 -9.39
CA LEU A 222 4.70 -5.27 -8.40
C LEU A 222 4.58 -3.98 -7.58
N PHE A 223 4.34 -2.86 -8.26
CA PHE A 223 4.15 -1.57 -7.62
C PHE A 223 2.93 -1.56 -6.69
N ASP A 224 1.82 -2.15 -7.08
CA ASP A 224 0.61 -2.23 -6.26
C ASP A 224 0.87 -3.02 -4.97
N ARG A 225 1.50 -4.21 -5.07
CA ARG A 225 1.88 -5.01 -3.89
C ARG A 225 2.88 -4.28 -3.00
N TRP A 226 3.88 -3.61 -3.59
CA TRP A 226 4.85 -2.80 -2.84
C TRP A 226 4.15 -1.64 -2.11
N ASN A 227 3.33 -0.86 -2.80
CA ASN A 227 2.62 0.29 -2.25
C ASN A 227 1.69 -0.13 -1.11
N GLU A 228 1.00 -1.25 -1.25
CA GLU A 228 0.16 -1.79 -0.18
C GLU A 228 0.97 -2.27 1.02
N SER A 229 2.11 -2.94 0.82
CA SER A 229 2.89 -3.52 1.93
C SER A 229 3.84 -2.55 2.62
N ARG A 230 4.23 -1.44 1.96
CA ARG A 230 5.29 -0.54 2.43
C ARG A 230 4.85 0.89 2.75
N VAL A 231 3.66 1.33 2.30
CA VAL A 231 3.24 2.71 2.55
C VAL A 231 2.52 2.85 3.90
N VAL A 232 3.10 3.66 4.76
CA VAL A 232 2.53 4.13 6.03
C VAL A 232 1.73 5.40 5.75
N ARG A 233 0.49 5.43 6.20
CA ARG A 233 -0.41 6.59 6.04
C ARG A 233 -0.44 7.44 7.30
N TYR A 234 -0.82 8.71 7.20
CA TYR A 234 -0.94 9.58 8.37
C TYR A 234 -2.20 10.44 8.37
N PHE A 235 -2.77 10.64 9.56
CA PHE A 235 -3.95 11.47 9.75
C PHE A 235 -3.53 12.94 9.85
N ALA A 236 -3.89 13.71 8.84
CA ALA A 236 -3.53 15.12 8.70
C ALA A 236 -3.87 16.00 9.91
N SER A 237 -4.99 15.71 10.59
CA SER A 237 -5.50 16.48 11.72
C SER A 237 -4.85 16.11 13.06
N THR A 238 -4.50 14.84 13.26
CA THR A 238 -4.02 14.32 14.55
C THR A 238 -2.54 13.95 14.55
N TYR A 239 -1.89 13.91 13.39
CA TYR A 239 -0.51 13.47 13.21
C TYR A 239 -0.25 12.07 13.79
N ARG A 240 -1.28 11.23 13.79
CA ARG A 240 -1.13 9.79 14.02
C ARG A 240 -0.81 9.12 12.70
N TYR A 241 -0.09 8.01 12.74
CA TYR A 241 0.17 7.19 11.55
C TYR A 241 -0.54 5.84 11.62
N LYS A 242 -0.67 5.21 10.47
CA LYS A 242 -1.27 3.89 10.27
C LYS A 242 -0.32 3.05 9.45
N MET A 243 0.19 1.99 10.07
CA MET A 243 0.98 0.96 9.40
C MET A 243 0.12 0.22 8.36
N PRO A 244 0.71 -0.28 7.26
CA PRO A 244 0.00 -1.15 6.33
C PRO A 244 -0.49 -2.41 7.04
N GLY A 245 -1.67 -2.89 6.64
CA GLY A 245 -2.29 -4.07 7.26
C GLY A 245 -1.57 -5.37 6.89
N ARG A 246 -1.61 -6.36 7.78
CA ARG A 246 -0.97 -7.68 7.59
C ARG A 246 -1.70 -8.59 6.60
N PHE A 247 -2.98 -8.35 6.38
CA PHE A 247 -3.85 -9.19 5.56
C PHE A 247 -4.13 -8.54 4.22
N THR A 248 -4.43 -9.38 3.22
CA THR A 248 -4.92 -8.88 1.93
C THR A 248 -6.22 -8.12 2.14
N CYS A 249 -6.38 -7.00 1.43
CA CYS A 249 -7.63 -6.24 1.39
C CYS A 249 -8.38 -6.43 0.06
N PHE A 250 -8.22 -7.61 -0.55
CA PHE A 250 -8.97 -8.04 -1.73
C PHE A 250 -9.88 -9.23 -1.45
N PRO A 251 -10.96 -9.41 -2.24
CA PRO A 251 -11.75 -10.62 -2.21
C PRO A 251 -10.87 -11.86 -2.39
N HIS A 252 -10.94 -12.80 -1.47
CA HIS A 252 -10.14 -14.02 -1.52
C HIS A 252 -10.91 -15.23 -1.02
N ARG A 253 -10.40 -16.40 -1.38
CA ARG A 253 -11.00 -17.69 -1.03
C ARG A 253 -10.64 -18.08 0.40
N ALA A 254 -11.63 -18.54 1.14
CA ALA A 254 -11.50 -19.27 2.40
C ALA A 254 -11.76 -20.77 2.14
N PRO A 255 -11.40 -21.69 3.05
CA PRO A 255 -11.61 -23.13 2.87
C PRO A 255 -13.00 -23.50 2.34
N ASP A 256 -14.06 -23.01 3.01
CA ASP A 256 -15.46 -23.29 2.66
C ASP A 256 -16.20 -22.10 2.03
N GLY A 257 -15.47 -21.11 1.51
CA GLY A 257 -16.10 -19.86 1.10
C GLY A 257 -15.19 -18.75 0.59
N PHE A 258 -15.62 -17.51 0.85
CA PHE A 258 -14.94 -16.29 0.44
C PHE A 258 -15.01 -15.23 1.54
N HIS A 259 -13.95 -14.44 1.65
CA HIS A 259 -13.93 -13.21 2.42
C HIS A 259 -13.87 -12.04 1.45
N ILE A 260 -14.80 -11.10 1.59
CA ILE A 260 -14.94 -9.94 0.71
C ILE A 260 -14.80 -8.69 1.57
N PRO A 261 -13.72 -7.91 1.40
CA PRO A 261 -13.55 -6.65 2.11
C PRO A 261 -14.42 -5.56 1.49
N VAL A 262 -14.95 -4.68 2.35
CA VAL A 262 -15.73 -3.51 2.00
C VAL A 262 -15.00 -2.29 2.53
N ALA A 263 -14.43 -1.51 1.62
CA ALA A 263 -13.63 -0.34 1.97
C ALA A 263 -14.51 0.79 2.54
N ARG A 264 -14.12 1.30 3.70
CA ARG A 264 -14.68 2.47 4.37
C ARG A 264 -13.63 3.57 4.42
N VAL A 265 -13.98 4.75 3.91
CA VAL A 265 -13.08 5.91 3.93
C VAL A 265 -13.10 6.53 5.32
N ILE A 266 -11.94 6.63 5.97
CA ILE A 266 -11.80 7.25 7.30
C ILE A 266 -11.21 8.65 7.17
N ALA A 267 -10.30 8.85 6.23
CA ALA A 267 -9.73 10.14 5.86
C ALA A 267 -9.30 10.09 4.37
N PRO A 268 -8.98 11.24 3.74
CA PRO A 268 -8.42 11.23 2.39
C PRO A 268 -7.22 10.27 2.29
N SER A 269 -7.25 9.36 1.32
CA SER A 269 -6.25 8.30 1.10
C SER A 269 -6.10 7.26 2.24
N ILE A 270 -6.97 7.27 3.26
CA ILE A 270 -6.94 6.32 4.38
C ILE A 270 -8.25 5.54 4.44
N TYR A 271 -8.12 4.22 4.23
CA TYR A 271 -9.24 3.29 4.21
C TYR A 271 -9.14 2.28 5.35
N GLU A 272 -10.29 1.87 5.85
CA GLU A 272 -10.50 0.67 6.65
C GLU A 272 -11.37 -0.32 5.88
N HIS A 273 -11.41 -1.56 6.33
CA HIS A 273 -12.20 -2.60 5.66
C HIS A 273 -13.09 -3.28 6.68
N ASP A 274 -14.39 -3.19 6.44
CA ASP A 274 -15.35 -4.13 7.02
C ASP A 274 -15.33 -5.41 6.17
N TRP A 275 -15.78 -6.53 6.73
CA TRP A 275 -15.68 -7.82 6.07
C TRP A 275 -17.04 -8.48 5.88
N ILE A 276 -17.22 -9.09 4.71
CA ILE A 276 -18.33 -10.01 4.44
C ILE A 276 -17.75 -11.42 4.35
N CYS A 277 -18.33 -12.34 5.12
CA CYS A 277 -18.01 -13.76 5.06
C CYS A 277 -19.12 -14.48 4.31
N VAL A 278 -18.74 -15.25 3.29
CA VAL A 278 -19.66 -16.08 2.51
C VAL A 278 -19.19 -17.52 2.58
N VAL A 279 -19.94 -18.40 3.23
CA VAL A 279 -19.57 -19.82 3.41
C VAL A 279 -20.68 -20.74 2.97
N LYS A 280 -20.32 -21.95 2.50
CA LYS A 280 -21.32 -22.97 2.16
C LYS A 280 -22.07 -23.39 3.42
N LYS A 281 -23.39 -23.52 3.34
CA LYS A 281 -24.17 -24.16 4.41
C LYS A 281 -23.75 -25.64 4.46
N HIS A 282 -23.31 -26.11 5.62
CA HIS A 282 -23.16 -27.54 5.82
C HIS A 282 -24.54 -28.19 5.74
N VAL A 283 -24.77 -28.97 4.69
CA VAL A 283 -25.94 -29.84 4.61
C VAL A 283 -25.70 -30.95 5.62
N SER A 284 -26.37 -30.90 6.76
CA SER A 284 -26.45 -32.06 7.65
C SER A 284 -27.04 -33.20 6.84
N ARG A 285 -26.24 -34.21 6.49
CA ARG A 285 -26.77 -35.49 6.02
C ARG A 285 -27.61 -36.05 7.17
N ARG A 286 -28.93 -35.86 7.10
CA ARG A 286 -29.86 -36.62 7.93
C ARG A 286 -29.60 -38.09 7.60
N LYS A 287 -29.11 -38.83 8.60
CA LYS A 287 -29.15 -40.29 8.59
C LYS A 287 -30.60 -40.74 8.74
#